data_AF-A0A9X4HYB1-F1
#
_entry.id   AF-A0A9X4HYB1-F1
#
_cell.length_a   1.000
_cell.length_b   1.000
_cell.length_c   1.000
_cell.angle_alpha   90.00
_cell.angle_beta   90.00
_cell.angle_gamma   90.00
#
_symmetry.space_group_name_H-M   'P 1'
#
loop_
_entity.id
_entity.type
_entity.pdbx_description
1 polymer ?
#
loop_
_entity_poly.entity_id
_entity_poly.type
_entity_poly.pdbx_seq_one_letter_code
_entity_poly.pdbx_strand_id
1 'polypeptide(L)'
;MKGKMMLLACLLVSACGNGEVENNAAGVASTGQVDGHPDWKMPNSTVYEIVNSPNKKATYGYEFRAKRTKDWESEGWTVWVASNTYSDAKAQLNNAGQAEQSHVRARREGRAMWDLKLLLKNAGLPVSINYLSYGQMPMSTVRTAQRDHGVGMTFFGDECGTGFRECVDHYYYSPALRLKERGKVSFKEWLAPYSYFPDNEWGQMNQRTMLAQGFGADESSAFYDWWPTMVFLVNPDNEVVRAWLPQTGNAATPHSILRAVVEEMDVDPKTVSLTGARPAQYTTFPNHAYFGTSMEDKAIQDIAKILEDISG
;
A
#
# COMPACT_ATOMS: atom_id res chain seq x y z
N MET A 1 -29.69 38.75 32.26
CA MET A 1 -28.59 37.75 32.34
C MET A 1 -28.68 36.88 31.10
N LYS A 2 -27.97 37.25 30.02
CA LYS A 2 -26.75 36.58 29.52
C LYS A 2 -26.95 35.10 29.20
N GLY A 3 -27.18 34.82 27.90
CA GLY A 3 -27.10 33.49 27.31
C GLY A 3 -25.66 33.03 27.10
N LYS A 4 -25.50 31.75 26.72
CA LYS A 4 -24.25 31.22 26.16
C LYS A 4 -24.56 30.38 24.92
N MET A 5 -24.26 31.01 23.80
CA MET A 5 -23.99 30.48 22.47
C MET A 5 -23.00 29.30 22.57
N MET A 6 -23.33 28.17 21.91
CA MET A 6 -22.34 27.16 21.53
C MET A 6 -21.34 27.81 20.57
N LEU A 7 -20.08 27.92 21.00
CA LEU A 7 -18.99 28.26 20.10
C LEU A 7 -18.37 26.95 19.55
N LEU A 8 -18.53 26.79 18.24
CA LEU A 8 -17.70 25.99 17.35
C LEU A 8 -16.22 26.32 17.62
N ALA A 9 -15.42 25.34 18.05
CA ALA A 9 -13.97 25.45 18.03
C ALA A 9 -13.46 24.95 16.68
N CYS A 10 -13.55 25.80 15.66
CA CYS A 10 -12.66 25.70 14.50
C CYS A 10 -11.25 26.01 14.99
N LEU A 11 -10.38 25.00 15.05
CA LEU A 11 -8.93 25.20 15.16
C LEU A 11 -8.41 25.70 13.80
N LEU A 12 -8.66 26.98 13.54
CA LEU A 12 -7.87 27.79 12.63
C LEU A 12 -6.61 28.20 13.39
N VAL A 13 -5.51 27.48 13.17
CA VAL A 13 -4.18 27.99 13.50
C VAL A 13 -3.72 28.79 12.29
N SER A 14 -3.82 30.11 12.36
CA SER A 14 -3.03 30.98 11.48
C SER A 14 -2.34 32.10 12.27
N ALA A 15 -1.02 31.98 12.27
CA ALA A 15 -0.03 33.05 12.11
C ALA A 15 0.07 34.13 13.20
N CYS A 16 1.10 33.99 14.04
CA CYS A 16 2.01 35.07 14.44
C CYS A 16 3.33 34.46 14.90
N GLY A 17 4.26 34.30 13.96
CA GLY A 17 5.61 33.81 14.22
C GLY A 17 6.30 33.52 12.89
N ASN A 18 7.20 34.41 12.47
CA ASN A 18 8.24 34.14 11.47
C ASN A 18 9.26 33.13 12.04
N GLY A 19 8.80 31.95 12.43
CA GLY A 19 9.64 30.78 12.51
C GLY A 19 9.62 30.14 11.13
N GLU A 20 10.77 29.93 10.51
CA GLU A 20 10.86 28.98 9.42
C GLU A 20 10.19 27.69 9.92
N VAL A 21 9.08 27.28 9.30
CA VAL A 21 8.51 25.97 9.58
C VAL A 21 9.60 24.99 9.20
N GLU A 22 10.13 24.26 10.18
CA GLU A 22 11.22 23.31 9.96
C GLU A 22 10.81 22.33 8.85
N ASN A 23 11.37 22.53 7.65
CA ASN A 23 11.07 21.73 6.47
C ASN A 23 11.99 20.51 6.40
N ASN A 24 12.06 19.80 7.53
CA ASN A 24 12.92 18.64 7.72
C ASN A 24 12.11 17.49 8.33
N ALA A 25 12.67 16.28 8.27
CA ALA A 25 11.99 15.08 8.72
C ALA A 25 11.70 15.09 10.24
N ALA A 26 12.47 15.81 11.06
CA ALA A 26 12.28 15.84 12.51
C ALA A 26 10.91 16.39 12.94
N GLY A 27 10.29 17.26 12.11
CA GLY A 27 8.95 17.81 12.35
C GLY A 27 7.80 16.83 12.02
N VAL A 28 8.09 15.64 11.47
CA VAL A 28 7.11 14.64 11.08
C VAL A 28 6.94 13.61 12.19
N ALA A 29 5.70 13.20 12.45
CA ALA A 29 5.40 12.13 13.40
C ALA A 29 6.10 10.82 13.01
N SER A 30 6.78 10.20 13.97
CA SER A 30 7.27 8.82 13.84
C SER A 30 6.09 7.86 13.99
N THR A 31 5.73 7.18 12.91
CA THR A 31 4.60 6.26 12.85
C THR A 31 5.00 4.94 12.20
N GLY A 32 4.04 4.02 12.12
CA GLY A 32 4.25 2.69 11.52
C GLY A 32 4.92 1.67 12.44
N GLN A 33 4.91 1.84 13.76
CA GLN A 33 5.56 0.90 14.68
C GLN A 33 5.01 -0.54 14.52
N VAL A 34 5.88 -1.52 14.71
CA VAL A 34 5.57 -2.96 14.66
C VAL A 34 6.31 -3.69 15.77
N ASP A 35 5.66 -4.65 16.41
CA ASP A 35 6.25 -5.40 17.52
C ASP A 35 7.10 -6.57 17.01
N GLY A 36 8.32 -6.70 17.55
CA GLY A 36 9.16 -7.89 17.37
C GLY A 36 9.75 -8.09 15.98
N HIS A 37 9.61 -7.10 15.08
CA HIS A 37 10.20 -7.08 13.73
C HIS A 37 10.00 -8.39 12.95
N PRO A 38 8.75 -8.79 12.66
CA PRO A 38 8.48 -10.07 12.01
C PRO A 38 9.05 -10.12 10.58
N ASP A 39 9.49 -11.30 10.15
CA ASP A 39 9.91 -11.54 8.77
C ASP A 39 8.84 -11.09 7.76
N TRP A 40 9.27 -10.38 6.72
CA TRP A 40 8.44 -10.10 5.56
C TRP A 40 8.12 -11.38 4.81
N LYS A 41 6.83 -11.59 4.52
CA LYS A 41 6.35 -12.74 3.77
C LYS A 41 5.38 -12.33 2.69
N MET A 42 5.58 -12.92 1.52
CA MET A 42 4.61 -12.85 0.43
C MET A 42 3.31 -13.58 0.83
N PRO A 43 2.13 -13.04 0.49
CA PRO A 43 0.85 -13.68 0.82
C PRO A 43 0.69 -15.07 0.20
N ASN A 44 1.34 -15.32 -0.93
CA ASN A 44 1.31 -16.58 -1.65
C ASN A 44 2.72 -17.13 -1.89
N SER A 45 2.86 -18.45 -1.82
CA SER A 45 4.09 -19.15 -2.21
C SER A 45 4.38 -19.06 -3.71
N THR A 46 3.36 -18.74 -4.51
CA THR A 46 3.50 -18.48 -5.94
C THR A 46 3.52 -16.97 -6.16
N VAL A 47 4.72 -16.45 -6.42
CA VAL A 47 4.97 -15.03 -6.66
C VAL A 47 5.29 -14.84 -8.14
N TYR A 48 4.72 -13.80 -8.72
CA TYR A 48 5.03 -13.36 -10.07
C TYR A 48 5.59 -11.95 -10.02
N GLU A 49 6.68 -11.71 -10.75
CA GLU A 49 7.17 -10.38 -11.02
C GLU A 49 6.60 -9.91 -12.37
N ILE A 50 6.06 -8.70 -12.40
CA ILE A 50 5.55 -8.04 -13.59
C ILE A 50 6.69 -7.20 -14.16
N VAL A 51 7.30 -7.70 -15.23
CA VAL A 51 8.41 -7.05 -15.93
C VAL A 51 7.91 -6.37 -17.19
N ASN A 52 8.47 -5.21 -17.53
CA ASN A 52 8.14 -4.50 -18.76
C ASN A 52 9.30 -4.51 -19.75
N SER A 53 8.97 -4.55 -21.03
CA SER A 53 9.94 -4.47 -22.13
C SER A 53 9.41 -3.60 -23.27
N PRO A 54 10.28 -2.89 -24.00
CA PRO A 54 9.86 -2.16 -25.21
C PRO A 54 9.23 -3.11 -26.24
N ASN A 55 8.03 -2.77 -26.72
CA ASN A 55 7.32 -3.51 -27.77
C ASN A 55 6.48 -2.53 -28.60
N LYS A 56 6.90 -2.28 -29.85
CA LYS A 56 6.24 -1.34 -30.77
C LYS A 56 4.80 -1.73 -31.16
N LYS A 57 4.40 -2.99 -30.95
CA LYS A 57 3.05 -3.47 -31.25
C LYS A 57 2.08 -3.31 -30.07
N ALA A 58 2.60 -3.05 -28.87
CA ALA A 58 1.79 -2.84 -27.68
C ALA A 58 1.19 -1.42 -27.63
N THR A 59 0.03 -1.27 -26.99
CA THR A 59 -0.78 -0.04 -26.92
C THR A 59 -0.01 1.21 -26.53
N TYR A 60 1.08 1.06 -25.79
CA TYR A 60 1.89 2.15 -25.29
C TYR A 60 3.38 2.05 -25.67
N GLY A 61 3.74 1.17 -26.61
CA GLY A 61 5.13 0.96 -27.02
C GLY A 61 5.94 0.05 -26.08
N TYR A 62 5.27 -0.60 -25.13
CA TYR A 62 5.84 -1.55 -24.18
C TYR A 62 4.81 -2.61 -23.81
N GLU A 63 5.30 -3.81 -23.59
CA GLU A 63 4.53 -4.94 -23.08
C GLU A 63 4.88 -5.19 -21.62
N PHE A 64 3.97 -5.86 -20.92
CA PHE A 64 4.18 -6.38 -19.58
C PHE A 64 4.10 -7.90 -19.63
N ARG A 65 4.99 -8.57 -18.91
CA ARG A 65 5.00 -10.02 -18.77
C ARG A 65 5.09 -10.37 -17.31
N ALA A 66 4.46 -11.47 -16.94
CA ALA A 66 4.69 -12.06 -15.64
C ALA A 66 5.77 -13.13 -15.74
N LYS A 67 6.71 -13.10 -14.80
CA LYS A 67 7.69 -14.15 -14.59
C LYS A 67 7.50 -14.70 -13.19
N ARG A 68 7.32 -16.01 -13.05
CA ARG A 68 7.33 -16.63 -11.73
C ARG A 68 8.71 -16.45 -11.10
N THR A 69 8.76 -16.01 -9.85
CA THR A 69 10.01 -15.76 -9.14
C THR A 69 9.94 -16.28 -7.71
N LYS A 70 11.12 -16.59 -7.15
CA LYS A 70 11.35 -16.78 -5.71
C LYS A 70 12.29 -15.71 -5.15
N ASP A 71 12.86 -14.88 -6.01
CA ASP A 71 13.89 -13.90 -5.70
C ASP A 71 13.20 -12.55 -5.45
N TRP A 72 12.46 -12.47 -4.35
CA TRP A 72 11.76 -11.25 -3.93
C TRP A 72 12.28 -10.68 -2.61
N GLU A 73 13.08 -11.46 -1.87
CA GLU A 73 13.85 -10.97 -0.73
C GLU A 73 14.91 -9.98 -1.23
N SER A 74 15.20 -8.97 -0.42
CA SER A 74 16.17 -7.93 -0.76
C SER A 74 17.34 -7.96 0.22
N GLU A 75 18.55 -7.71 -0.30
CA GLU A 75 19.75 -7.45 0.50
C GLU A 75 19.85 -5.98 0.96
N GLY A 76 18.87 -5.15 0.60
CA GLY A 76 18.82 -3.72 0.91
C GLY A 76 17.50 -3.29 1.56
N TRP A 77 17.44 -2.01 1.93
CA TRP A 77 16.23 -1.40 2.46
C TRP A 77 15.16 -1.31 1.39
N THR A 78 13.95 -1.78 1.69
CA THR A 78 12.83 -1.75 0.75
C THR A 78 11.56 -1.19 1.39
N VAL A 79 10.90 -0.29 0.67
CA VAL A 79 9.53 0.12 0.96
C VAL A 79 8.60 -0.70 0.07
N TRP A 80 7.73 -1.49 0.69
CA TRP A 80 6.70 -2.27 0.01
C TRP A 80 5.37 -1.54 0.04
N VAL A 81 4.88 -1.12 -1.12
CA VAL A 81 3.52 -0.60 -1.30
C VAL A 81 2.63 -1.75 -1.73
N ALA A 82 1.82 -2.26 -0.82
CA ALA A 82 0.93 -3.38 -1.06
C ALA A 82 -0.51 -2.89 -1.28
N SER A 83 -1.13 -3.24 -2.40
CA SER A 83 -2.50 -2.81 -2.73
C SER A 83 -3.38 -3.92 -3.31
N ASN A 84 -4.66 -3.86 -3.01
CA ASN A 84 -5.67 -4.58 -3.79
C ASN A 84 -5.90 -3.80 -5.08
N THR A 85 -5.45 -4.32 -6.22
CA THR A 85 -5.49 -3.57 -7.47
C THR A 85 -6.74 -3.80 -8.31
N TYR A 86 -7.60 -4.77 -7.97
CA TYR A 86 -8.69 -5.18 -8.88
C TYR A 86 -10.09 -5.14 -8.27
N SER A 87 -10.26 -4.55 -7.08
CA SER A 87 -11.59 -4.35 -6.50
C SER A 87 -12.43 -3.34 -7.28
N ASP A 88 -13.73 -3.63 -7.43
CA ASP A 88 -14.71 -2.76 -8.08
C ASP A 88 -15.67 -2.08 -7.08
N ALA A 89 -16.39 -1.07 -7.57
CA ALA A 89 -17.19 -0.13 -6.80
C ALA A 89 -18.43 -0.71 -6.07
N LYS A 90 -18.64 -2.03 -6.08
CA LYS A 90 -19.93 -2.64 -5.67
C LYS A 90 -19.94 -3.34 -4.32
N ALA A 91 -18.89 -3.23 -3.51
CA ALA A 91 -18.98 -3.63 -2.10
C ALA A 91 -19.79 -2.60 -1.30
N GLN A 92 -21.13 -2.58 -1.50
CA GLN A 92 -22.05 -1.97 -0.53
C GLN A 92 -22.14 -2.89 0.69
N LEU A 93 -21.13 -2.83 1.55
CA LEU A 93 -21.31 -3.24 2.95
C LEU A 93 -22.02 -2.08 3.64
N ASN A 94 -23.35 -2.22 3.72
CA ASN A 94 -24.29 -1.49 4.56
C ASN A 94 -23.66 -0.34 5.40
N ASN A 95 -23.75 0.88 4.88
CA ASN A 95 -23.52 2.17 5.57
C ASN A 95 -22.08 2.67 5.83
N ALA A 96 -21.02 2.15 5.18
CA ALA A 96 -19.64 2.64 5.36
C ALA A 96 -18.99 3.22 4.09
N GLY A 97 -19.47 4.38 3.62
CA GLY A 97 -18.82 5.15 2.53
C GLY A 97 -18.76 4.42 1.17
N GLN A 98 -18.34 5.12 0.11
CA GLN A 98 -18.08 4.47 -1.18
C GLN A 98 -16.62 4.03 -1.26
N ALA A 99 -16.37 2.75 -1.58
CA ALA A 99 -15.05 2.22 -1.84
C ALA A 99 -14.38 2.96 -3.02
N GLU A 100 -13.10 3.28 -2.92
CA GLU A 100 -12.39 3.91 -4.03
C GLU A 100 -12.17 2.91 -5.18
N GLN A 101 -12.46 3.33 -6.42
CA GLN A 101 -12.23 2.49 -7.59
C GLN A 101 -10.74 2.25 -7.79
N SER A 102 -10.37 1.02 -8.19
CA SER A 102 -8.98 0.62 -8.40
C SER A 102 -8.15 1.57 -9.25
N HIS A 103 -8.72 2.12 -10.32
CA HIS A 103 -8.01 3.05 -11.20
C HIS A 103 -7.74 4.43 -10.54
N VAL A 104 -8.63 4.90 -9.65
CA VAL A 104 -8.45 6.15 -8.91
C VAL A 104 -7.40 5.95 -7.82
N ARG A 105 -7.49 4.82 -7.11
CA ARG A 105 -6.49 4.39 -6.13
C ARG A 105 -5.10 4.30 -6.75
N ALA A 106 -4.94 3.61 -7.88
CA ALA A 106 -3.66 3.48 -8.57
C ALA A 106 -3.03 4.85 -8.91
N ARG A 107 -3.83 5.82 -9.36
CA ARG A 107 -3.35 7.18 -9.62
C ARG A 107 -2.82 7.88 -8.35
N ARG A 108 -3.53 7.74 -7.23
CA ARG A 108 -3.09 8.28 -5.94
C ARG A 108 -1.86 7.58 -5.38
N GLU A 109 -1.79 6.27 -5.51
CA GLU A 109 -0.61 5.48 -5.17
C GLU A 109 0.59 5.93 -5.99
N GLY A 110 0.40 6.15 -7.30
CA GLY A 110 1.43 6.68 -8.18
C GLY A 110 1.95 8.04 -7.70
N ARG A 111 1.06 8.99 -7.44
CA ARG A 111 1.44 10.29 -6.86
C ARG A 111 2.26 10.15 -5.57
N ALA A 112 1.80 9.29 -4.65
CA ALA A 112 2.45 9.08 -3.37
C ALA A 112 3.85 8.44 -3.52
N MET A 113 3.97 7.42 -4.38
CA MET A 113 5.25 6.76 -4.66
C MET A 113 6.23 7.68 -5.38
N TRP A 114 5.74 8.52 -6.31
CA TRP A 114 6.58 9.51 -6.98
C TRP A 114 7.19 10.49 -5.98
N ASP A 115 6.37 11.05 -5.08
CA ASP A 115 6.83 11.99 -4.06
C ASP A 115 7.79 11.30 -3.07
N LEU A 116 7.50 10.06 -2.66
CA LEU A 116 8.41 9.28 -1.81
C LEU A 116 9.76 9.03 -2.49
N LYS A 117 9.75 8.63 -3.78
CA LYS A 117 10.97 8.40 -4.56
C LYS A 117 11.83 9.66 -4.67
N LEU A 118 11.21 10.82 -4.90
CA LEU A 118 11.91 12.10 -4.93
C LEU A 118 12.53 12.44 -3.57
N LEU A 119 11.80 12.23 -2.48
CA LEU A 119 12.30 12.47 -1.13
C LEU A 119 13.50 11.58 -0.79
N LEU A 120 13.39 10.27 -1.02
CA LEU A 120 14.48 9.31 -0.80
C LEU A 120 15.72 9.67 -1.63
N LYS A 121 15.53 10.00 -2.90
CA LYS A 121 16.60 10.44 -3.80
C LYS A 121 17.27 11.72 -3.31
N ASN A 122 16.49 12.73 -2.93
CA ASN A 122 17.01 14.01 -2.45
C ASN A 122 17.75 13.86 -1.12
N ALA A 123 17.33 12.92 -0.28
CA ALA A 123 17.99 12.58 0.98
C ALA A 123 19.24 11.69 0.78
N GLY A 124 19.50 11.19 -0.43
CA GLY A 124 20.61 10.28 -0.70
C GLY A 124 20.44 8.91 -0.03
N LEU A 125 19.21 8.50 0.27
CA LEU A 125 18.92 7.24 0.96
C LEU A 125 18.74 6.10 -0.05
N PRO A 126 19.58 5.06 -0.01
CA PRO A 126 19.51 3.92 -0.93
C PRO A 126 18.39 2.95 -0.53
N VAL A 127 17.15 3.35 -0.79
CA VAL A 127 15.95 2.55 -0.50
C VAL A 127 15.20 2.27 -1.79
N SER A 128 14.94 0.99 -2.07
CA SER A 128 14.12 0.58 -3.20
C SER A 128 12.63 0.63 -2.87
N ILE A 129 11.79 0.86 -3.87
CA ILE A 129 10.33 0.85 -3.75
C ILE A 129 9.79 -0.34 -4.53
N ASN A 130 9.20 -1.30 -3.83
CA ASN A 130 8.52 -2.44 -4.42
C ASN A 130 7.01 -2.25 -4.35
N TYR A 131 6.30 -2.70 -5.36
CA TYR A 131 4.84 -2.71 -5.36
C TYR A 131 4.33 -4.15 -5.33
N LEU A 132 3.39 -4.44 -4.45
CA LEU A 132 2.75 -5.75 -4.33
C LEU A 132 1.25 -5.63 -4.61
N SER A 133 0.79 -6.23 -5.70
CA SER A 133 -0.62 -6.52 -5.86
C SER A 133 -0.97 -7.79 -5.10
N TYR A 134 -1.76 -7.65 -4.02
CA TYR A 134 -2.21 -8.76 -3.18
C TYR A 134 -3.69 -9.13 -3.39
N GLY A 135 -4.41 -8.34 -4.20
CA GLY A 135 -5.77 -8.63 -4.64
C GLY A 135 -5.79 -9.72 -5.73
N GLN A 136 -6.91 -10.42 -5.87
CA GLN A 136 -7.05 -11.38 -6.98
C GLN A 136 -7.31 -10.65 -8.29
N MET A 137 -6.61 -11.06 -9.36
CA MET A 137 -6.88 -10.56 -10.72
C MET A 137 -8.15 -11.21 -11.31
N PRO A 138 -9.16 -10.44 -11.74
CA PRO A 138 -10.35 -10.95 -12.41
C PRO A 138 -10.02 -11.61 -13.75
N MET A 139 -10.71 -12.71 -14.07
CA MET A 139 -10.53 -13.43 -15.35
C MET A 139 -10.81 -12.56 -16.59
N SER A 140 -11.70 -11.58 -16.47
CA SER A 140 -11.98 -10.62 -17.55
C SER A 140 -10.73 -9.81 -17.92
N THR A 141 -9.98 -9.37 -16.91
CA THR A 141 -8.74 -8.63 -17.06
C THR A 141 -7.63 -9.46 -17.69
N VAL A 142 -7.59 -10.77 -17.41
CA VAL A 142 -6.60 -11.70 -17.98
C VAL A 142 -6.71 -11.77 -19.51
N ARG A 143 -7.92 -11.91 -20.04
CA ARG A 143 -8.14 -11.96 -21.51
C ARG A 143 -7.72 -10.65 -22.17
N THR A 144 -8.01 -9.53 -21.51
CA THR A 144 -7.56 -8.20 -21.95
C THR A 144 -6.03 -8.09 -21.91
N ALA A 145 -5.38 -8.61 -20.87
CA ALA A 145 -3.92 -8.63 -20.79
C ALA A 145 -3.29 -9.41 -21.94
N GLN A 146 -3.81 -10.60 -22.29
CA GLN A 146 -3.29 -11.36 -23.42
C GLN A 146 -3.41 -10.58 -24.74
N ARG A 147 -4.55 -9.92 -24.97
CA ARG A 147 -4.79 -9.11 -26.17
C ARG A 147 -3.91 -7.86 -26.22
N ASP A 148 -3.72 -7.20 -25.08
CA ASP A 148 -3.08 -5.88 -24.99
C ASP A 148 -1.62 -5.98 -24.51
N HIS A 149 -0.96 -7.12 -24.77
CA HIS A 149 0.45 -7.35 -24.42
C HIS A 149 0.77 -7.05 -22.95
N GLY A 150 -0.06 -7.55 -22.04
CA GLY A 150 0.11 -7.47 -20.59
C GLY A 150 -0.37 -6.17 -19.95
N VAL A 151 -0.81 -5.16 -20.71
CA VAL A 151 -1.28 -3.89 -20.14
C VAL A 151 -2.39 -4.09 -19.10
N GLY A 152 -3.31 -5.02 -19.34
CA GLY A 152 -4.39 -5.35 -18.39
C GLY A 152 -3.91 -5.85 -17.03
N MET A 153 -2.66 -6.30 -16.90
CA MET A 153 -2.08 -6.75 -15.62
C MET A 153 -1.62 -5.57 -14.75
N THR A 154 -1.71 -4.35 -15.25
CA THR A 154 -1.13 -3.16 -14.61
C THR A 154 -2.10 -1.99 -14.61
N PHE A 155 -1.74 -0.95 -13.87
CA PHE A 155 -2.52 0.27 -13.74
C PHE A 155 -1.71 1.49 -14.14
N PHE A 156 -2.40 2.58 -14.47
CA PHE A 156 -1.77 3.86 -14.72
C PHE A 156 -1.65 4.66 -13.42
N GLY A 157 -0.42 4.91 -12.99
CA GLY A 157 -0.08 5.59 -11.74
C GLY A 157 0.39 7.04 -11.92
N ASP A 158 -0.36 7.86 -12.65
CA ASP A 158 -0.02 9.27 -12.94
C ASP A 158 1.47 9.48 -13.28
N GLU A 159 2.25 10.16 -12.44
CA GLU A 159 3.67 10.45 -12.67
C GLU A 159 4.53 9.18 -12.79
N CYS A 160 4.09 8.06 -12.20
CA CYS A 160 4.78 6.77 -12.29
C CYS A 160 4.54 6.04 -13.63
N GLY A 161 3.61 6.52 -14.45
CA GLY A 161 3.21 5.90 -15.71
C GLY A 161 2.48 4.55 -15.54
N THR A 162 2.26 3.85 -16.66
CA THR A 162 1.64 2.52 -16.67
C THR A 162 2.58 1.50 -16.02
N GLY A 163 2.04 0.65 -15.13
CA GLY A 163 2.80 -0.34 -14.36
C GLY A 163 3.72 0.25 -13.30
N PHE A 164 3.52 1.52 -12.95
CA PHE A 164 4.35 2.26 -12.00
C PHE A 164 5.86 2.27 -12.32
N ARG A 165 6.24 2.00 -13.58
CA ARG A 165 7.63 1.79 -14.03
C ARG A 165 8.61 2.87 -13.59
N GLU A 166 8.15 4.12 -13.46
CA GLU A 166 9.03 5.24 -13.16
C GLU A 166 9.24 5.38 -11.65
N CYS A 167 8.45 4.68 -10.83
CA CYS A 167 8.46 4.78 -9.38
C CYS A 167 8.96 3.52 -8.68
N VAL A 168 8.64 2.33 -9.19
CA VAL A 168 8.95 1.07 -8.52
C VAL A 168 10.18 0.41 -9.14
N ASP A 169 10.98 -0.23 -8.30
CA ASP A 169 12.09 -1.08 -8.74
C ASP A 169 11.56 -2.44 -9.19
N HIS A 170 10.58 -2.98 -8.44
CA HIS A 170 9.91 -4.23 -8.78
C HIS A 170 8.40 -4.16 -8.55
N TYR A 171 7.64 -4.76 -9.46
CA TYR A 171 6.20 -4.97 -9.32
C TYR A 171 5.98 -6.48 -9.14
N TYR A 172 5.47 -6.88 -7.98
CA TYR A 172 5.06 -8.25 -7.70
C TYR A 172 3.54 -8.43 -7.67
N TYR A 173 3.10 -9.62 -8.04
CA TYR A 173 1.75 -10.14 -7.86
C TYR A 173 1.82 -11.41 -7.00
N SER A 174 1.18 -11.36 -5.83
CA SER A 174 1.12 -12.48 -4.89
C SER A 174 -0.18 -12.36 -4.09
N PRO A 175 -1.27 -13.04 -4.54
CA PRO A 175 -2.59 -12.80 -3.99
C PRO A 175 -2.78 -13.46 -2.61
N ALA A 176 -3.32 -12.69 -1.67
CA ALA A 176 -3.85 -13.21 -0.42
C ALA A 176 -5.24 -13.84 -0.66
N LEU A 177 -5.63 -14.80 0.19
CA LEU A 177 -7.01 -15.28 0.18
C LEU A 177 -7.88 -14.53 1.17
N ARG A 178 -9.13 -14.26 0.81
CA ARG A 178 -10.09 -13.72 1.77
C ARG A 178 -10.40 -14.67 2.92
N LEU A 179 -10.58 -15.95 2.59
CA LEU A 179 -10.88 -17.01 3.53
C LEU A 179 -9.81 -18.08 3.44
N LYS A 180 -9.53 -18.73 4.56
CA LYS A 180 -8.53 -19.76 4.70
C LYS A 180 -8.88 -20.94 3.83
N GLU A 181 -7.94 -21.30 2.98
CA GLU A 181 -7.94 -22.55 2.25
C GLU A 181 -6.74 -23.39 2.67
N ARG A 182 -6.88 -24.71 2.60
CA ARG A 182 -5.80 -25.62 2.96
C ARG A 182 -4.55 -25.35 2.13
N GLY A 183 -3.45 -25.00 2.79
CA GLY A 183 -2.13 -24.78 2.16
C GLY A 183 -1.91 -23.38 1.59
N LYS A 184 -2.78 -22.39 1.89
CA LYS A 184 -2.65 -21.00 1.46
C LYS A 184 -2.83 -20.07 2.66
N VAL A 185 -2.15 -18.92 2.65
CA VAL A 185 -2.25 -17.90 3.71
C VAL A 185 -3.46 -17.01 3.44
N SER A 186 -4.31 -16.83 4.45
CA SER A 186 -5.41 -15.87 4.37
C SER A 186 -4.91 -14.44 4.59
N PHE A 187 -5.72 -13.46 4.19
CA PHE A 187 -5.47 -12.04 4.44
C PHE A 187 -5.32 -11.75 5.94
N LYS A 188 -6.13 -12.41 6.78
CA LYS A 188 -5.98 -12.36 8.23
C LYS A 188 -4.62 -12.88 8.69
N GLU A 189 -4.24 -14.08 8.25
CA GLU A 189 -2.99 -14.72 8.67
C GLU A 189 -1.77 -13.94 8.19
N TRP A 190 -1.84 -13.35 7.00
CA TRP A 190 -0.78 -12.51 6.45
C TRP A 190 -0.61 -11.20 7.22
N LEU A 191 -1.69 -10.52 7.60
CA LEU A 191 -1.62 -9.21 8.26
C LEU A 191 -1.43 -9.27 9.78
N ALA A 192 -1.76 -10.39 10.41
CA ALA A 192 -1.73 -10.52 11.87
C ALA A 192 -0.37 -10.11 12.49
N PRO A 193 0.80 -10.50 11.95
CA PRO A 193 2.09 -10.13 12.54
C PRO A 193 2.38 -8.62 12.53
N TYR A 194 1.78 -7.87 11.60
CA TYR A 194 2.05 -6.45 11.40
C TYR A 194 1.00 -5.54 12.04
N SER A 195 -0.02 -6.12 12.65
CA SER A 195 -1.17 -5.37 13.21
C SER A 195 -0.82 -4.79 14.58
N TYR A 196 -0.32 -3.57 14.59
CA TYR A 196 0.04 -2.84 15.81
C TYR A 196 -0.99 -1.77 16.19
N PHE A 197 -1.31 -1.69 17.48
CA PHE A 197 -2.09 -0.62 18.09
C PHE A 197 -1.23 0.05 19.18
N PRO A 198 -0.92 1.36 19.07
CA PRO A 198 -0.13 2.06 20.06
C PRO A 198 -0.74 1.98 21.47
N ASP A 199 0.09 1.84 22.51
CA ASP A 199 -0.36 1.87 23.91
C ASP A 199 -0.57 3.31 24.43
N ASN A 200 -1.38 4.06 23.70
CA ASN A 200 -1.85 5.38 24.08
C ASN A 200 -3.38 5.46 23.90
N GLU A 201 -4.01 6.52 24.40
CA GLU A 201 -5.47 6.67 24.38
C GLU A 201 -6.06 6.49 22.97
N TRP A 202 -5.39 7.04 21.96
CA TRP A 202 -5.82 6.95 20.58
C TRP A 202 -5.71 5.53 20.02
N GLY A 203 -4.61 4.83 20.28
CA GLY A 203 -4.43 3.43 19.87
C GLY A 203 -5.42 2.50 20.57
N GLN A 204 -5.68 2.70 21.86
CA GLN A 204 -6.70 1.95 22.61
C GLN A 204 -8.13 2.23 22.11
N MET A 205 -8.43 3.46 21.69
CA MET A 205 -9.72 3.80 21.07
C MET A 205 -9.88 3.12 19.70
N ASN A 206 -8.85 3.16 18.86
CA ASN A 206 -8.85 2.49 17.56
C ASN A 206 -8.99 0.98 17.73
N GLN A 207 -8.25 0.36 18.66
CA GLN A 207 -8.34 -1.06 18.96
C GLN A 207 -9.77 -1.45 19.35
N ARG A 208 -10.42 -0.69 20.25
CA ARG A 208 -11.82 -0.93 20.63
C ARG A 208 -12.77 -0.86 19.43
N THR A 209 -12.55 0.10 18.54
CA THR A 209 -13.37 0.29 17.34
C THR A 209 -13.19 -0.89 16.37
N MET A 210 -11.95 -1.31 16.15
CA MET A 210 -11.63 -2.43 15.26
C MET A 210 -12.10 -3.77 15.83
N LEU A 211 -11.99 -3.98 17.15
CA LEU A 211 -12.57 -5.13 17.84
C LEU A 211 -14.09 -5.20 17.65
N ALA A 212 -14.79 -4.06 17.73
CA ALA A 212 -16.23 -3.99 17.46
C ALA A 212 -16.59 -4.30 16.00
N GLN A 213 -15.66 -4.06 15.06
CA GLN A 213 -15.79 -4.46 13.65
C GLN A 213 -15.34 -5.91 13.39
N GLY A 214 -14.82 -6.58 14.41
CA GLY A 214 -14.42 -7.99 14.43
C GLY A 214 -12.95 -8.26 14.13
N PHE A 215 -12.06 -7.28 14.33
CA PHE A 215 -10.62 -7.55 14.47
C PHE A 215 -10.39 -8.64 15.53
N GLY A 216 -9.52 -9.61 15.24
CA GLY A 216 -9.24 -10.73 16.13
C GLY A 216 -10.31 -11.83 16.15
N ALA A 217 -11.48 -11.61 15.56
CA ALA A 217 -12.48 -12.65 15.31
C ALA A 217 -12.01 -13.59 14.18
N ASP A 218 -12.84 -14.55 13.79
CA ASP A 218 -12.55 -15.39 12.62
C ASP A 218 -12.56 -14.57 11.31
N GLU A 219 -12.07 -15.20 10.25
CA GLU A 219 -11.90 -14.55 8.96
C GLU A 219 -13.22 -14.11 8.34
N SER A 220 -14.37 -14.67 8.71
CA SER A 220 -15.65 -14.23 8.16
C SER A 220 -16.09 -12.84 8.64
N SER A 221 -15.37 -12.25 9.60
CA SER A 221 -15.64 -10.90 10.08
C SER A 221 -15.49 -9.82 8.98
N ALA A 222 -16.36 -8.81 9.06
CA ALA A 222 -16.35 -7.62 8.20
C ALA A 222 -15.04 -6.83 8.26
N PHE A 223 -14.29 -6.88 9.37
CA PHE A 223 -12.97 -6.25 9.46
C PHE A 223 -12.02 -6.75 8.35
N TYR A 224 -12.08 -8.05 8.04
CA TYR A 224 -11.21 -8.67 7.04
C TYR A 224 -11.73 -8.47 5.60
N ASP A 225 -12.85 -7.77 5.41
CA ASP A 225 -13.27 -7.26 4.10
C ASP A 225 -12.58 -5.94 3.73
N TRP A 226 -11.89 -5.27 4.65
CA TRP A 226 -11.17 -4.03 4.36
C TRP A 226 -9.78 -4.32 3.80
N TRP A 227 -9.56 -4.08 2.50
CA TRP A 227 -8.33 -4.37 1.76
C TRP A 227 -7.69 -3.07 1.24
N PRO A 228 -7.14 -2.20 2.10
CA PRO A 228 -6.60 -0.90 1.73
C PRO A 228 -5.19 -0.99 1.13
N THR A 229 -4.65 0.14 0.64
CA THR A 229 -3.21 0.22 0.40
C THR A 229 -2.49 0.22 1.73
N MET A 230 -1.55 -0.71 1.89
CA MET A 230 -0.68 -0.84 3.06
C MET A 230 0.75 -0.56 2.64
N VAL A 231 1.55 -0.04 3.56
CA VAL A 231 2.97 0.22 3.31
C VAL A 231 3.79 -0.48 4.38
N PHE A 232 4.89 -1.12 3.98
CA PHE A 232 5.83 -1.76 4.89
C PHE A 232 7.23 -1.24 4.60
N LEU A 233 8.04 -1.03 5.64
CA LEU A 233 9.47 -0.82 5.54
C LEU A 233 10.15 -2.11 6.00
N VAL A 234 10.94 -2.68 5.11
CA VAL A 234 11.65 -3.94 5.31
C VAL A 234 13.15 -3.66 5.28
N ASN A 235 13.84 -4.17 6.30
CA ASN A 235 15.30 -4.02 6.46
C ASN A 235 16.06 -5.05 5.60
N PRO A 236 17.40 -4.96 5.52
CA PRO A 236 18.23 -5.93 4.79
C PRO A 236 18.15 -7.38 5.30
N ASP A 237 17.74 -7.59 6.55
CA ASP A 237 17.52 -8.92 7.14
C ASP A 237 16.14 -9.50 6.76
N ASN A 238 15.39 -8.80 5.90
CA ASN A 238 14.03 -9.12 5.48
C ASN A 238 13.00 -9.11 6.62
N GLU A 239 13.24 -8.31 7.66
CA GLU A 239 12.29 -8.05 8.74
C GLU A 239 11.50 -6.77 8.47
N VAL A 240 10.20 -6.80 8.76
CA VAL A 240 9.36 -5.60 8.76
C VAL A 240 9.67 -4.78 10.01
N VAL A 241 10.27 -3.60 9.85
CA VAL A 241 10.59 -2.69 10.97
C VAL A 241 9.58 -1.55 11.11
N ARG A 242 8.80 -1.28 10.05
CA ARG A 242 7.62 -0.41 10.10
C ARG A 242 6.49 -0.92 9.20
N ALA A 243 5.26 -0.75 9.65
CA ALA A 243 4.05 -1.11 8.91
C ALA A 243 2.94 -0.07 9.10
N TRP A 244 2.44 0.48 7.99
CA TRP A 244 1.30 1.40 7.95
C TRP A 244 0.08 0.65 7.42
N LEU A 245 -0.72 0.17 8.36
CA LEU A 245 -2.00 -0.49 8.11
C LEU A 245 -3.13 0.49 8.42
N PRO A 246 -3.87 0.99 7.40
CA PRO A 246 -5.02 1.84 7.65
C PRO A 246 -6.06 1.20 8.58
N GLN A 247 -6.15 -0.13 8.56
CA GLN A 247 -6.97 -0.94 9.44
C GLN A 247 -6.67 -0.78 10.93
N THR A 248 -5.46 -0.34 11.31
CA THR A 248 -5.11 -0.04 12.71
C THR A 248 -5.13 1.46 13.00
N GLY A 249 -5.67 2.25 12.06
CA GLY A 249 -5.65 3.72 12.07
C GLY A 249 -4.36 4.33 11.53
N ASN A 250 -3.40 3.52 11.08
CA ASN A 250 -2.06 3.97 10.73
C ASN A 250 -1.92 4.15 9.21
N ALA A 251 -2.24 5.34 8.71
CA ALA A 251 -2.12 5.67 7.29
C ALA A 251 -0.72 6.19 6.94
N ALA A 252 -0.19 5.74 5.80
CA ALA A 252 1.11 6.18 5.32
C ALA A 252 1.03 7.50 4.52
N THR A 253 2.06 8.33 4.68
CA THR A 253 2.36 9.47 3.79
C THR A 253 3.82 9.39 3.37
N PRO A 254 4.22 9.99 2.23
CA PRO A 254 5.63 10.04 1.84
C PRO A 254 6.54 10.60 2.94
N HIS A 255 6.08 11.62 3.68
CA HIS A 255 6.81 12.21 4.79
C HIS A 255 6.98 11.26 5.98
N SER A 256 5.92 10.56 6.39
CA SER A 256 6.00 9.63 7.52
C SER A 256 6.86 8.42 7.19
N ILE A 257 6.84 7.95 5.94
CA ILE A 257 7.73 6.89 5.47
C ILE A 257 9.18 7.36 5.46
N LEU A 258 9.47 8.54 4.89
CA LEU A 258 10.83 9.09 4.90
C LEU A 258 11.35 9.25 6.34
N ARG A 259 10.52 9.78 7.24
CA ARG A 259 10.85 9.91 8.66
C ARG A 259 11.25 8.56 9.27
N ALA A 260 10.45 7.53 9.05
CA ALA A 260 10.74 6.18 9.50
C ALA A 260 12.04 5.62 8.92
N VAL A 261 12.26 5.74 7.60
CA VAL A 261 13.52 5.31 6.95
C VAL A 261 14.72 5.97 7.61
N VAL A 262 14.66 7.27 7.83
CA VAL A 262 15.73 8.05 8.46
C VAL A 262 16.02 7.59 9.88
N GLU A 263 15.00 7.26 10.67
CA GLU A 263 15.17 6.68 12.02
C GLU A 263 15.84 5.32 11.97
N GLU A 264 15.33 4.43 11.11
CA GLU A 264 15.76 3.04 11.05
C GLU A 264 17.16 2.89 10.43
N MET A 265 17.58 3.86 9.61
CA MET A 265 18.94 3.94 9.06
C MET A 265 19.91 4.75 9.94
N ASP A 266 19.49 5.19 11.14
CA ASP A 266 20.28 6.00 12.09
C ASP A 266 20.83 7.31 11.46
N VAL A 267 20.03 7.97 10.63
CA VAL A 267 20.34 9.27 10.02
C VAL A 267 19.71 10.39 10.84
N ASP A 268 20.43 11.51 11.05
CA ASP A 268 19.88 12.68 11.76
C ASP A 268 18.71 13.30 10.97
N PRO A 269 17.47 13.27 11.49
CA PRO A 269 16.28 13.75 10.78
C PRO A 269 16.28 15.24 10.49
N LYS A 270 17.08 16.03 11.22
CA LYS A 270 17.22 17.46 10.97
C LYS A 270 18.00 17.75 9.69
N THR A 271 18.80 16.80 9.23
CA THR A 271 19.62 16.92 8.01
C THR A 271 18.84 16.58 6.74
N VAL A 272 17.66 15.97 6.88
CA VAL A 272 16.86 15.48 5.76
C VAL A 272 15.74 16.45 5.46
N SER A 273 15.80 17.09 4.28
CA SER A 273 14.78 18.05 3.83
C SER A 273 13.54 17.35 3.28
N LEU A 274 12.36 17.92 3.54
CA LEU A 274 11.10 17.50 2.93
C LEU A 274 10.75 18.29 1.65
N THR A 275 11.68 19.11 1.15
CA THR A 275 11.45 19.92 -0.05
C THR A 275 11.17 19.03 -1.26
N GLY A 276 10.12 19.38 -2.01
CA GLY A 276 9.79 18.75 -3.30
C GLY A 276 8.61 17.79 -3.26
N ALA A 277 8.14 17.37 -2.08
CA ALA A 277 6.90 16.60 -1.95
C ALA A 277 5.68 17.51 -1.80
N ARG A 278 4.54 17.08 -2.35
CA ARG A 278 3.28 17.80 -2.17
C ARG A 278 2.76 17.62 -0.74
N PRO A 279 1.94 18.56 -0.24
CA PRO A 279 1.31 18.42 1.08
C PRO A 279 0.56 17.10 1.24
N ALA A 280 0.60 16.53 2.45
CA ALA A 280 0.06 15.20 2.76
C ALA A 280 -1.37 14.98 2.25
N GLN A 281 -2.23 16.01 2.33
CA GLN A 281 -3.62 15.96 1.84
C GLN A 281 -3.78 15.58 0.34
N TYR A 282 -2.72 15.65 -0.45
CA TYR A 282 -2.71 15.27 -1.87
C TYR A 282 -1.93 13.98 -2.17
N THR A 283 -1.25 13.41 -1.17
CA THR A 283 -0.25 12.33 -1.35
C THR A 283 -0.39 11.18 -0.36
N THR A 284 -1.39 11.21 0.53
CA THR A 284 -1.70 10.07 1.39
C THR A 284 -2.06 8.85 0.56
N PHE A 285 -1.41 7.72 0.87
CA PHE A 285 -1.76 6.43 0.29
C PHE A 285 -3.24 6.10 0.56
N PRO A 286 -3.97 5.52 -0.41
CA PRO A 286 -5.38 5.23 -0.24
C PRO A 286 -5.69 4.32 0.96
N ASN A 287 -6.56 4.78 1.84
CA ASN A 287 -6.91 4.09 3.08
C ASN A 287 -8.24 3.34 3.04
N HIS A 288 -9.07 3.51 2.00
CA HIS A 288 -10.41 2.88 1.92
C HIS A 288 -10.58 2.07 0.63
N ALA A 289 -10.53 0.75 0.76
CA ALA A 289 -10.86 -0.19 -0.30
C ALA A 289 -11.39 -1.50 0.30
N TYR A 290 -12.38 -2.12 -0.32
CA TYR A 290 -12.97 -3.35 0.19
C TYR A 290 -12.68 -4.55 -0.72
N PHE A 291 -12.79 -5.75 -0.16
CA PHE A 291 -12.82 -7.01 -0.89
C PHE A 291 -14.02 -7.05 -1.83
N GLY A 292 -13.82 -7.49 -3.08
CA GLY A 292 -14.79 -7.35 -4.16
C GLY A 292 -15.46 -8.66 -4.55
N THR A 293 -16.64 -8.96 -4.00
CA THR A 293 -17.33 -10.26 -4.13
C THR A 293 -17.84 -10.66 -5.52
N SER A 294 -17.65 -9.87 -6.59
CA SER A 294 -18.36 -10.13 -7.87
C SER A 294 -17.57 -10.84 -8.96
N MET A 295 -16.24 -11.05 -8.82
CA MET A 295 -15.43 -11.68 -9.87
C MET A 295 -14.43 -12.77 -9.40
N GLU A 296 -14.40 -13.10 -8.11
CA GLU A 296 -13.34 -13.91 -7.49
C GLU A 296 -13.60 -15.43 -7.54
N ASP A 297 -14.86 -15.89 -7.53
CA ASP A 297 -15.19 -17.32 -7.42
C ASP A 297 -14.80 -18.19 -8.64
N LYS A 298 -14.32 -17.58 -9.74
CA LYS A 298 -13.84 -18.30 -10.94
C LYS A 298 -12.38 -18.04 -11.32
N ALA A 299 -11.68 -17.13 -10.63
CA ALA A 299 -10.32 -16.72 -11.02
C ALA A 299 -9.21 -17.65 -10.48
N ILE A 300 -9.49 -18.37 -9.40
CA ILE A 300 -8.49 -19.13 -8.64
C ILE A 300 -7.96 -20.37 -9.38
N GLN A 301 -8.68 -20.92 -10.37
CA GLN A 301 -8.27 -22.17 -11.03
C GLN A 301 -7.42 -22.00 -12.30
N ASP A 302 -7.36 -20.80 -12.91
CA ASP A 302 -6.72 -20.60 -14.22
C ASP A 302 -5.51 -19.64 -14.22
N ILE A 303 -5.20 -18.97 -13.10
CA ILE A 303 -4.09 -17.99 -13.02
C ILE A 303 -2.71 -18.65 -13.24
N ALA A 304 -2.49 -19.86 -12.74
CA ALA A 304 -1.21 -20.57 -12.92
C ALA A 304 -0.96 -20.94 -14.39
N LYS A 305 -1.99 -21.46 -15.09
CA LYS A 305 -1.90 -21.88 -16.49
C LYS A 305 -1.69 -20.70 -17.44
N ILE A 306 -2.30 -19.55 -17.13
CA ILE A 306 -2.24 -18.39 -18.01
C ILE A 306 -0.98 -17.54 -17.79
N LEU A 307 -0.46 -17.48 -16.56
CA LEU A 307 0.85 -16.86 -16.33
C LEU A 307 1.96 -17.70 -16.95
N GLU A 308 1.85 -19.03 -16.93
CA GLU A 308 2.72 -19.94 -17.70
C GLU A 308 2.64 -19.69 -19.22
N ASP A 309 1.45 -19.49 -19.79
CA ASP A 309 1.25 -19.21 -21.22
C ASP A 309 1.81 -17.83 -21.68
N ILE A 310 1.88 -16.84 -20.78
CA ILE A 310 2.43 -15.50 -21.07
C ILE A 310 3.96 -15.46 -20.86
N SER A 311 4.51 -16.34 -20.03
CA SER A 311 5.94 -16.35 -19.71
C SER A 311 6.83 -16.61 -20.92
N GLY A 312 6.39 -17.39 -21.90
CA GLY A 312 7.23 -17.78 -23.05
C GLY A 312 8.43 -18.61 -22.64
#